data_AF-A0A7W1C5J1-F1
#
_entry.id   AF-A0A7W1C5J1-F1
#
_cell.length_a   1.000
_cell.length_b   1.000
_cell.length_c   1.000
_cell.angle_alpha   90.00
_cell.angle_beta   90.00
_cell.angle_gamma   90.00
#
_symmetry.space_group_name_H-M   'P 1'
#
loop_
_entity.id
_entity.type
_entity.pdbx_description
1 polymer ?
#
loop_
_entity_poly.entity_id
_entity_poly.type
_entity_poly.pdbx_seq_one_letter_code
_entity_poly.pdbx_strand_id
1 'polypeptide(L)'
;MTVGQSRKGFDIDLREGVAVEGSLKGLLAADGKRVEVKSDYQALKTGRIFLEFEQSGPPTFKPRPSGVAVTVAEWWATVLMDKDCIHGVLLNPTEHVRAIGRVAYRKGYRAKGGDEDLYSGVLVPLGWFLRPHREAGQNDDGTWGELGWHSEVLYREWG
;
A
#
# COMPACT_ATOMS: atom_id res chain seq x y z
N MET A 1 -22.75 34.88 -25.62
CA MET A 1 -21.78 34.38 -24.61
C MET A 1 -22.54 34.06 -23.35
N THR A 2 -22.67 32.78 -23.02
CA THR A 2 -23.35 32.34 -21.79
C THR A 2 -22.38 32.55 -20.64
N VAL A 3 -22.70 33.46 -19.73
CA VAL A 3 -21.95 33.66 -18.49
C VAL A 3 -22.19 32.41 -17.64
N GLY A 4 -21.19 31.53 -17.56
CA GLY A 4 -21.22 30.38 -16.67
C GLY A 4 -21.34 30.87 -15.24
N GLN A 5 -22.43 30.53 -14.55
CA GLN A 5 -22.56 30.79 -13.12
C GLN A 5 -21.51 29.98 -12.37
N SER A 6 -20.46 30.67 -11.90
CA SER A 6 -19.49 30.09 -10.96
C SER A 6 -20.21 29.78 -9.65
N ARG A 7 -20.24 28.50 -9.25
CA ARG A 7 -20.75 28.10 -7.94
C ARG A 7 -19.85 28.66 -6.84
N LYS A 8 -20.42 29.18 -5.76
CA LYS A 8 -19.65 29.49 -4.54
C LYS A 8 -18.89 28.21 -4.11
N GLY A 9 -17.56 28.30 -4.01
CA GLY A 9 -16.68 27.17 -3.71
C GLY A 9 -15.83 26.68 -4.89
N PHE A 10 -16.14 27.10 -6.12
CA PHE A 10 -15.34 26.73 -7.30
C PHE A 10 -13.87 27.14 -7.15
N ASP A 11 -13.58 28.31 -6.58
CA ASP A 11 -12.20 28.77 -6.37
C ASP A 11 -11.43 27.95 -5.32
N ILE A 12 -12.13 27.33 -4.36
CA ILE A 12 -11.56 26.43 -3.35
C ILE A 12 -11.26 25.08 -4.02
N ASP A 13 -12.22 24.53 -4.75
CA ASP A 13 -12.06 23.29 -5.52
C ASP A 13 -10.90 23.42 -6.55
N LEU A 14 -10.76 24.59 -7.18
CA LEU A 14 -9.70 24.86 -8.16
C LEU A 14 -8.33 24.92 -7.48
N ARG A 15 -8.24 25.54 -6.30
CA ARG A 15 -7.00 25.62 -5.51
C ARG A 15 -6.56 24.24 -5.02
N GLU A 16 -7.50 23.42 -4.56
CA GLU A 16 -7.25 22.03 -4.17
C GLU A 16 -6.79 21.19 -5.36
N GLY A 17 -7.45 21.34 -6.52
CA GLY A 17 -7.04 20.67 -7.77
C GLY A 17 -5.62 21.03 -8.21
N VAL A 18 -5.26 22.31 -8.19
CA VAL A 18 -3.91 22.79 -8.55
C VAL A 18 -2.84 22.29 -7.55
N ALA A 19 -3.17 22.21 -6.26
CA ALA A 19 -2.25 21.69 -5.25
C ALA A 19 -1.99 20.17 -5.43
N VAL A 20 -3.03 19.40 -5.76
CA VAL A 20 -2.92 17.97 -6.04
C VAL A 20 -2.11 17.72 -7.32
N GLU A 21 -2.39 18.48 -8.38
CA GLU A 21 -1.65 18.38 -9.65
C GLU A 21 -0.18 18.75 -9.47
N GLY A 22 0.12 19.83 -8.75
CA GLY A 22 1.49 20.23 -8.41
C GLY A 22 2.22 19.16 -7.61
N SER A 23 1.55 18.52 -6.66
CA SER A 23 2.10 17.43 -5.85
C SER A 23 2.40 16.18 -6.69
N LEU A 24 1.49 15.79 -7.60
CA LEU A 24 1.68 14.69 -8.52
C LEU A 24 2.82 14.99 -9.51
N LYS A 25 2.87 16.20 -10.05
CA LYS A 25 3.94 16.64 -10.96
C LYS A 25 5.31 16.60 -10.29
N GLY A 26 5.43 17.09 -9.06
CA GLY A 26 6.67 17.01 -8.28
C GLY A 26 7.11 15.56 -8.02
N LEU A 27 6.16 14.67 -7.77
CA LEU A 27 6.43 13.25 -7.57
C LEU A 27 6.86 12.54 -8.86
N LEU A 28 6.19 12.81 -9.98
CA LEU A 28 6.53 12.24 -11.30
C LEU A 28 7.85 12.80 -11.87
N ALA A 29 8.17 14.05 -11.56
CA ALA A 29 9.47 14.65 -11.89
C ALA A 29 10.59 14.17 -10.95
N ALA A 30 10.28 13.36 -9.94
CA ALA A 30 11.19 12.92 -8.89
C ALA A 30 11.98 14.08 -8.25
N ASP A 31 11.34 15.25 -8.07
CA ASP A 31 11.98 16.44 -7.52
C ASP A 31 12.32 16.22 -6.03
N GLY A 32 13.51 15.69 -5.79
CA GLY A 32 14.05 15.36 -4.46
C GLY A 32 13.46 14.11 -3.78
N LYS A 33 12.40 13.49 -4.34
CA LYS A 33 11.72 12.34 -3.72
C LYS A 33 12.23 11.00 -4.24
N ARG A 34 12.48 10.07 -3.31
CA ARG A 34 12.87 8.69 -3.64
C ARG A 34 11.64 7.79 -3.72
N VAL A 35 11.53 7.03 -4.81
CA VAL A 35 10.46 6.06 -5.07
C VAL A 35 11.08 4.67 -5.19
N GLU A 36 10.63 3.72 -4.38
CA GLU A 36 10.92 2.29 -4.57
C GLU A 36 9.89 1.73 -5.55
N VAL A 37 10.34 1.08 -6.62
CA VAL A 37 9.46 0.54 -7.67
C VAL A 37 9.53 -0.98 -7.67
N LYS A 38 8.37 -1.64 -7.61
CA LYS A 38 8.24 -3.10 -7.72
C LYS A 38 7.16 -3.47 -8.71
N SER A 39 7.45 -4.45 -9.57
CA SER A 39 6.47 -5.01 -10.49
C SER A 39 5.83 -6.26 -9.88
N ASP A 40 4.52 -6.39 -10.02
CA ASP A 40 3.79 -7.59 -9.61
C ASP A 40 2.95 -8.13 -10.78
N TYR A 41 3.32 -9.33 -11.25
CA TYR A 41 2.73 -10.02 -12.39
C TYR A 41 1.51 -10.89 -12.02
N GLN A 42 1.28 -11.10 -10.71
CA GLN A 42 0.22 -11.97 -10.21
C GLN A 42 -0.90 -11.17 -9.54
N ALA A 43 -0.66 -9.92 -9.17
CA ALA A 43 -1.63 -9.10 -8.44
C ALA A 43 -2.98 -8.96 -9.17
N LEU A 44 -2.98 -8.75 -10.48
CA LEU A 44 -4.22 -8.64 -11.27
C LEU A 44 -5.04 -9.94 -11.28
N LYS A 45 -4.37 -11.09 -11.20
CA LYS A 45 -5.02 -12.41 -11.22
C LYS A 45 -5.48 -12.84 -9.84
N THR A 46 -4.68 -12.56 -8.81
CA THR A 46 -4.89 -13.04 -7.44
C THR A 46 -5.64 -12.05 -6.55
N GLY A 47 -5.75 -10.79 -6.97
CA GLY A 47 -6.30 -9.71 -6.16
C GLY A 47 -5.41 -9.27 -5.00
N ARG A 48 -4.14 -9.71 -4.95
CA ARG A 48 -3.21 -9.48 -3.84
C ARG A 48 -1.82 -9.09 -4.35
N ILE A 49 -1.18 -8.13 -3.71
CA ILE A 49 0.21 -7.75 -3.98
C ILE A 49 1.13 -8.49 -3.01
N PHE A 50 2.21 -9.06 -3.53
CA PHE A 50 3.29 -9.58 -2.69
C PHE A 50 4.17 -8.44 -2.18
N LEU A 51 4.19 -8.26 -0.86
CA LEU A 51 5.01 -7.26 -0.20
C LEU A 51 6.17 -7.93 0.55
N GLU A 52 7.34 -7.90 -0.06
CA GLU A 52 8.58 -8.45 0.49
C GLU A 52 9.07 -7.65 1.70
N PHE A 53 9.51 -8.36 2.75
CA PHE A 53 10.13 -7.75 3.93
C PHE A 53 11.46 -8.40 4.37
N GLU A 54 11.81 -9.57 3.84
CA GLU A 54 13.04 -10.29 4.23
C GLU A 54 13.54 -11.20 3.10
N GLN A 55 14.86 -11.22 2.90
CA GLN A 55 15.54 -12.26 2.15
C GLN A 55 15.93 -13.39 3.11
N SER A 56 15.33 -14.56 2.94
CA SER A 56 15.55 -15.70 3.84
C SER A 56 16.64 -16.64 3.32
N GLY A 57 16.81 -16.75 2.00
CA GLY A 57 17.84 -17.60 1.38
C GLY A 57 17.75 -19.09 1.74
N PRO A 58 18.78 -19.88 1.39
CA PRO A 58 18.88 -21.30 1.77
C PRO A 58 19.04 -21.49 3.29
N PRO A 59 18.89 -22.72 3.83
CA PRO A 59 18.98 -23.00 5.28
C PRO A 59 20.29 -22.55 5.96
N THR A 60 21.38 -22.41 5.21
CA THR A 60 22.68 -21.94 5.70
C THR A 60 22.82 -20.42 5.73
N PHE A 61 21.84 -19.70 5.17
CA PHE A 61 21.84 -18.26 5.05
C PHE A 61 21.13 -17.64 6.25
N LYS A 62 21.77 -16.63 6.86
CA LYS A 62 21.13 -15.83 7.90
C LYS A 62 20.14 -14.87 7.25
N PRO A 63 18.84 -14.90 7.62
CA PRO A 63 17.86 -13.99 7.03
C PRO A 63 18.23 -12.52 7.23
N ARG A 64 17.95 -11.71 6.21
CA ARG A 64 18.25 -10.28 6.19
C ARG A 64 17.00 -9.48 5.85
N PRO A 65 16.68 -8.41 6.60
CA PRO A 65 15.59 -7.51 6.24
C PRO A 65 15.77 -6.95 4.83
N SER A 66 14.68 -6.88 4.07
CA SER A 66 14.67 -6.40 2.68
C SER A 66 13.36 -5.67 2.35
N GLY A 67 13.24 -5.14 1.12
CA GLY A 67 12.02 -4.52 0.62
C GLY A 67 11.42 -3.46 1.56
N VAL A 68 10.13 -3.63 1.89
CA VAL A 68 9.39 -2.65 2.70
C VAL A 68 9.95 -2.49 4.12
N ALA A 69 10.69 -3.48 4.63
CA ALA A 69 11.24 -3.42 5.97
C ALA A 69 12.36 -2.38 6.08
N VAL A 70 13.17 -2.21 5.02
CA VAL A 70 14.41 -1.43 5.06
C VAL A 70 14.48 -0.28 4.05
N THR A 71 13.54 -0.19 3.11
CA THR A 71 13.55 0.89 2.13
C THR A 71 13.53 2.26 2.81
N VAL A 72 14.29 3.19 2.23
CA VAL A 72 14.37 4.60 2.62
C VAL A 72 13.58 5.51 1.66
N ALA A 73 12.89 4.91 0.69
CA ALA A 73 12.03 5.62 -0.23
C ALA A 73 10.83 6.20 0.52
N GLU A 74 10.45 7.43 0.17
CA GLU A 74 9.27 8.08 0.74
C GLU A 74 7.97 7.53 0.12
N TRP A 75 8.09 7.05 -1.12
CA TRP A 75 6.98 6.49 -1.89
C TRP A 75 7.30 5.08 -2.36
N TRP A 76 6.25 4.28 -2.42
CA TRP A 76 6.26 2.92 -2.93
C TRP A 76 5.34 2.83 -4.14
N ALA A 77 5.91 2.42 -5.26
CA ALA A 77 5.20 2.21 -6.51
C ALA A 77 5.07 0.71 -6.79
N THR A 78 3.85 0.21 -6.86
CA THR A 78 3.56 -1.14 -7.38
C THR A 78 3.04 -1.03 -8.81
N VAL A 79 3.82 -1.55 -9.76
CA VAL A 79 3.43 -1.67 -11.17
C VAL A 79 2.66 -2.97 -11.36
N LEU A 80 1.38 -2.86 -11.74
CA LEU A 80 0.50 -3.99 -11.99
C LEU A 80 0.71 -4.46 -13.43
N MET A 81 1.35 -5.62 -13.57
CA MET A 81 1.74 -6.19 -14.86
C MET A 81 0.84 -7.38 -15.23
N ASP A 82 0.53 -7.54 -16.52
CA ASP A 82 0.19 -8.83 -17.11
C ASP A 82 1.06 -9.05 -18.35
N LYS A 83 1.96 -10.04 -18.29
CA LYS A 83 3.02 -10.24 -19.28
C LYS A 83 3.82 -8.93 -19.46
N ASP A 84 3.89 -8.43 -20.69
CA ASP A 84 4.62 -7.21 -21.05
C ASP A 84 3.75 -5.95 -21.01
N CYS A 85 2.51 -6.03 -20.48
CA CYS A 85 1.58 -4.91 -20.40
C CYS A 85 1.49 -4.34 -18.99
N ILE A 86 1.68 -3.03 -18.86
CA ILE A 86 1.40 -2.27 -17.64
C ILE A 86 -0.09 -1.91 -17.63
N HIS A 87 -0.83 -2.39 -16.63
CA HIS A 87 -2.24 -2.04 -16.44
C HIS A 87 -2.45 -0.81 -15.55
N GLY A 88 -1.51 -0.56 -14.64
CA GLY A 88 -1.59 0.57 -13.73
C GLY A 88 -0.43 0.61 -12.76
N VAL A 89 -0.28 1.75 -12.09
CA VAL A 89 0.70 1.94 -11.03
C VAL A 89 -0.03 2.42 -9.78
N LEU A 90 0.10 1.68 -8.69
CA LEU A 90 -0.34 2.12 -7.37
C LEU A 90 0.82 2.83 -6.70
N LEU A 91 0.63 4.12 -6.40
CA LEU A 91 1.62 4.96 -5.78
C LEU A 91 1.14 5.37 -4.39
N ASN A 92 1.82 4.85 -3.37
CA ASN A 92 1.43 5.04 -1.98
C ASN A 92 2.61 5.58 -1.16
N PRO A 93 2.36 6.37 -0.09
CA PRO A 93 3.40 6.66 0.88
C PRO A 93 3.94 5.35 1.47
N THR A 94 5.26 5.22 1.59
CA THR A 94 5.88 3.99 2.11
C THR A 94 5.36 3.61 3.49
N GLU A 95 5.07 4.60 4.34
CA GLU A 95 4.51 4.36 5.68
C GLU A 95 3.12 3.72 5.64
N HIS A 96 2.27 4.11 4.67
CA HIS A 96 0.98 3.43 4.47
C HIS A 96 1.19 1.97 4.07
N VAL A 97 2.10 1.70 3.14
CA VAL A 97 2.44 0.35 2.69
C VAL A 97 3.00 -0.50 3.84
N ARG A 98 3.86 0.08 4.68
CA ARG A 98 4.40 -0.57 5.88
C ARG A 98 3.30 -0.90 6.88
N ALA A 99 2.34 -0.01 7.09
CA ALA A 99 1.23 -0.22 8.02
C ALA A 99 0.33 -1.40 7.57
N ILE A 100 -0.13 -1.39 6.31
CA ILE A 100 -0.96 -2.49 5.78
C ILE A 100 -0.18 -3.82 5.71
N GLY A 101 1.12 -3.76 5.44
CA GLY A 101 2.01 -4.94 5.47
C GLY A 101 2.11 -5.56 6.86
N ARG A 102 2.27 -4.73 7.92
CA ARG A 102 2.26 -5.20 9.31
C ARG A 102 0.93 -5.86 9.69
N VAL A 103 -0.19 -5.32 9.21
CA VAL A 103 -1.52 -5.91 9.45
C VAL A 103 -1.63 -7.27 8.77
N ALA A 104 -1.23 -7.37 7.51
CA ALA A 104 -1.22 -8.63 6.78
C ALA A 104 -0.32 -9.68 7.46
N TYR A 105 0.85 -9.27 7.95
CA TYR A 105 1.75 -10.13 8.71
C TYR A 105 1.09 -10.68 9.98
N ARG A 106 0.43 -9.82 10.76
CA ARG A 106 -0.30 -10.22 11.98
C ARG A 106 -1.50 -11.12 11.68
N LYS A 107 -2.18 -10.93 10.55
CA LYS A 107 -3.28 -11.79 10.07
C LYS A 107 -2.81 -13.12 9.47
N GLY A 108 -1.50 -13.39 9.45
CA GLY A 108 -0.96 -14.65 8.96
C GLY A 108 -0.91 -14.77 7.43
N TYR A 109 -1.01 -13.66 6.68
CA TYR A 109 -0.91 -13.66 5.21
C TYR A 109 0.53 -13.79 4.70
N ARG A 110 1.38 -14.50 5.45
CA ARG A 110 2.79 -14.72 5.12
C ARG A 110 2.89 -15.65 3.92
N ALA A 111 3.80 -15.33 3.01
CA ALA A 111 4.07 -16.13 1.83
C ALA A 111 5.57 -16.10 1.49
N LYS A 112 6.02 -17.12 0.76
CA LYS A 112 7.28 -17.08 0.04
C LYS A 112 7.03 -16.53 -1.37
N GLY A 113 8.05 -15.88 -1.92
CA GLY A 113 7.99 -15.33 -3.27
C GLY A 113 9.34 -14.76 -3.71
N GLY A 114 9.30 -14.00 -4.80
CA GLY A 114 10.49 -13.57 -5.53
C GLY A 114 11.11 -14.72 -6.32
N ASP A 115 12.32 -14.50 -6.84
CA ASP A 115 13.02 -15.53 -7.60
C ASP A 115 13.43 -16.68 -6.66
N GLU A 116 13.14 -17.91 -7.08
CA GLU A 116 13.47 -19.16 -6.37
C GLU A 116 12.91 -19.28 -4.94
N ASP A 117 11.83 -18.56 -4.61
CA ASP A 117 11.20 -18.54 -3.27
C ASP A 117 12.17 -18.12 -2.13
N LEU A 118 13.23 -17.38 -2.47
CA LEU A 118 14.28 -16.97 -1.53
C LEU A 118 13.85 -15.82 -0.61
N TYR A 119 12.68 -15.22 -0.85
CA TYR A 119 12.18 -14.06 -0.12
C TYR A 119 10.91 -14.38 0.67
N SER A 120 10.82 -13.79 1.85
CA SER A 120 9.62 -13.77 2.67
C SER A 120 8.88 -12.45 2.50
N GLY A 121 7.57 -12.56 2.35
CA GLY A 121 6.68 -11.43 2.23
C GLY A 121 5.31 -11.71 2.80
N VAL A 122 4.40 -10.79 2.54
CA VAL A 122 2.97 -10.92 2.85
C VAL A 122 2.12 -10.65 1.61
N LEU A 123 1.01 -11.38 1.47
CA LEU A 123 0.05 -11.15 0.40
C LEU A 123 -1.01 -10.14 0.87
N VAL A 124 -0.89 -8.91 0.43
CA VAL A 124 -1.76 -7.80 0.83
C VAL A 124 -2.89 -7.62 -0.20
N PRO A 125 -4.18 -7.66 0.17
CA PRO A 125 -5.27 -7.41 -0.76
C PRO A 125 -5.14 -6.05 -1.46
N LEU A 126 -5.33 -6.01 -2.79
CA LEU A 126 -5.23 -4.78 -3.58
C LEU A 126 -6.07 -3.62 -3.00
N GLY A 127 -7.28 -3.93 -2.52
CA GLY A 127 -8.17 -2.95 -1.93
C GLY A 127 -7.62 -2.24 -0.69
N TRP A 128 -6.61 -2.78 -0.02
CA TRP A 128 -5.99 -2.14 1.16
C TRP A 128 -5.04 -1.00 0.78
N PHE A 129 -4.49 -1.00 -0.44
CA PHE A 129 -3.69 0.11 -0.96
C PHE A 129 -4.55 1.33 -1.33
N LEU A 130 -5.84 1.11 -1.58
CA LEU A 130 -6.81 2.14 -2.00
C LEU A 130 -7.63 2.71 -0.85
N ARG A 131 -7.50 2.13 0.35
CA ARG A 131 -8.27 2.54 1.53
C ARG A 131 -7.31 3.12 2.57
N PRO A 132 -7.68 4.21 3.26
CA PRO A 132 -6.88 4.71 4.36
C PRO A 132 -6.74 3.61 5.41
N HIS A 133 -5.50 3.28 5.78
CA HIS A 133 -5.27 2.37 6.88
C HIS A 133 -5.59 3.13 8.18
N ARG A 134 -6.68 2.73 8.83
CA ARG A 134 -6.97 3.17 10.20
C ARG A 134 -6.43 2.09 11.13
N GLU A 135 -5.37 2.41 11.86
CA GLU A 135 -5.03 1.62 13.05
C GLU A 135 -6.25 1.64 13.97
N ALA A 136 -6.58 0.51 14.60
CA ALA A 136 -7.70 0.46 15.53
C ALA A 136 -7.40 1.36 16.75
N GLY A 137 -8.13 2.47 16.87
CA GLY A 137 -8.16 3.39 18.01
C GLY A 137 -7.97 4.85 17.58
N GLN A 138 -8.88 5.80 17.81
CA GLN A 138 -9.98 5.95 18.76
C GLN A 138 -11.17 6.62 18.06
N ASN A 139 -12.40 6.45 18.56
CA ASN A 139 -13.51 7.33 18.19
C ASN A 139 -13.45 8.64 19.00
N ASP A 140 -14.06 9.69 18.46
CA ASP A 140 -14.04 11.07 18.96
C ASP A 140 -14.73 11.27 20.33
N ASP A 141 -15.29 10.22 20.93
CA ASP A 141 -15.91 10.20 22.26
C ASP A 141 -15.16 9.35 23.31
N GLY A 142 -13.98 8.80 22.95
CA GLY A 142 -13.20 7.94 23.83
C GLY A 142 -13.76 6.52 24.01
N THR A 143 -14.78 6.12 23.23
CA THR A 143 -15.32 4.76 23.25
C THR A 143 -14.91 3.94 22.02
N TRP A 144 -14.88 2.61 22.18
CA TRP A 144 -14.50 1.66 21.13
C TRP A 144 -15.74 1.18 20.38
N GLY A 145 -15.99 1.72 19.19
CA GLY A 145 -17.03 1.28 18.26
C GLY A 145 -16.51 0.24 17.26
N GLU A 146 -17.37 -0.72 16.92
CA GLU A 146 -17.06 -2.03 16.34
C GLU A 146 -16.26 -2.04 15.02
N LEU A 147 -15.31 -2.98 14.95
CA LEU A 147 -14.62 -3.42 13.75
C LEU A 147 -15.62 -4.04 12.75
N GLY A 148 -16.08 -3.23 11.79
CA GLY A 148 -16.81 -3.72 10.62
C GLY A 148 -15.92 -4.45 9.62
N TRP A 149 -15.50 -5.68 9.94
CA TRP A 149 -15.07 -6.67 8.95
C TRP A 149 -15.99 -7.88 9.06
N HIS A 150 -17.06 -7.90 8.26
CA HIS A 150 -17.83 -9.13 8.05
C HIS A 150 -17.00 -10.12 7.23
N SER A 151 -16.34 -11.05 7.92
CA SER A 151 -16.50 -12.50 7.72
C SER A 151 -15.72 -13.21 8.82
N GLU A 152 -16.48 -13.91 9.66
CA GLU A 152 -16.12 -14.84 10.74
C GLU A 152 -14.73 -15.49 10.66
N VAL A 153 -14.00 -15.55 11.78
CA VAL A 153 -13.94 -16.73 12.67
C VAL A 153 -13.00 -16.39 13.85
N LEU A 154 -13.63 -16.25 15.03
CA LEU A 154 -13.25 -16.67 16.38
C LEU A 154 -11.85 -16.33 16.94
N TYR A 155 -11.86 -15.39 17.90
CA TYR A 155 -10.99 -15.43 19.07
C TYR A 155 -11.55 -16.43 20.09
N ARG A 156 -10.77 -17.43 20.46
CA ARG A 156 -10.80 -18.03 21.80
C ARG A 156 -9.38 -18.43 22.20
N GLU A 157 -8.94 -17.84 23.30
CA GLU A 157 -8.02 -18.36 24.32
C GLU A 157 -6.54 -18.39 23.93
N TRP A 158 -5.74 -17.46 24.50
CA TRP A 158 -4.97 -17.55 25.75
C TRP A 158 -3.68 -18.37 25.58
N GLY A 159 -2.58 -17.89 26.18
CA GLY A 159 -1.45 -18.75 26.54
C GLY A 159 -0.39 -18.93 25.46
#